data_AF-A0A2R6HQQ4-F1
#
_entry.id   AF-A0A2R6HQQ4-F1
#
_cell.length_a   1.000
_cell.length_b   1.000
_cell.length_c   1.000
_cell.angle_alpha   90.00
_cell.angle_beta   90.00
_cell.angle_gamma   90.00
#
_symmetry.space_group_name_H-M   'P 1'
#
loop_
_entity.id
_entity.type
_entity.pdbx_description
1 polymer ?
#
loop_
_entity_poly.entity_id
_entity_poly.type
_entity_poly.pdbx_seq_one_letter_code
_entity_poly.pdbx_strand_id
1 'polypeptide(L)'
;MKRTNTFTVRPLSNKGEQLLWDLLDASAALWNEVNYERLMRYNDEDCFEDEDVWDADTGKLEGQYKGVLGTSTAQQVIRKNSEAWRGFFKNKKEYHDDSDTSVTEYPEPPGFRGNEDDGRVLKGVIRNTSYTVEWDERSRLEILVGSELKDRYDH
;
A
#
# COMPACT_ATOMS: atom_id res chain seq x y z
N MET A 1 -16.55 10.90 -5.98
CA MET A 1 -15.10 11.04 -6.21
C MET A 1 -14.37 10.97 -4.88
N LYS A 2 -13.57 9.92 -4.61
CA LYS A 2 -12.71 9.89 -3.42
C LYS A 2 -11.43 10.69 -3.72
N ARG A 3 -11.29 11.87 -3.14
CA ARG A 3 -10.04 12.66 -3.25
C ARG A 3 -8.89 11.87 -2.63
N THR A 4 -7.81 11.72 -3.38
CA THR A 4 -6.51 11.28 -2.85
C THR A 4 -5.63 12.51 -2.84
N ASN A 5 -5.20 12.95 -1.65
CA ASN A 5 -4.27 14.06 -1.53
C ASN A 5 -2.84 13.51 -1.56
N THR A 6 -1.97 14.16 -2.32
CA THR A 6 -0.54 13.85 -2.34
C THR A 6 0.18 15.04 -1.72
N PHE A 7 1.05 14.76 -0.76
CA PHE A 7 1.84 15.77 -0.06
C PHE A 7 3.32 15.51 -0.31
N THR A 8 4.05 16.57 -0.66
CA THR A 8 5.51 16.56 -0.57
C THR A 8 5.88 17.13 0.79
N VAL A 9 6.54 16.32 1.62
CA VAL A 9 6.90 16.68 2.99
C VAL A 9 8.39 16.86 3.13
N ARG A 10 8.80 17.78 4.01
CA ARG A 10 10.18 17.93 4.46
C ARG A 10 10.23 17.67 5.96
N PRO A 11 10.94 16.62 6.42
CA PRO A 11 11.09 16.37 7.85
C PRO A 11 11.70 17.56 8.59
N LEU A 12 11.27 17.78 9.84
CA LEU A 12 11.75 18.87 10.69
C LEU A 12 13.06 18.54 11.41
N SER A 13 13.46 17.26 11.44
CA SER A 13 14.65 16.77 12.11
C SER A 13 15.13 15.47 11.47
N ASN A 14 16.41 15.11 11.68
CA ASN A 14 16.95 13.83 11.22
C ASN A 14 16.21 12.63 11.85
N LYS A 15 15.77 12.76 13.11
CA LYS A 15 14.93 11.74 13.77
C LYS A 15 13.59 11.59 13.04
N GLY A 16 12.93 12.70 12.72
CA GLY A 16 11.66 12.68 12.00
C GLY A 16 11.80 12.17 10.56
N GLU A 17 12.94 12.43 9.93
CA GLU A 17 13.28 11.84 8.63
C GLU A 17 13.37 10.32 8.74
N GLN A 18 14.17 9.80 9.68
CA GLN A 18 14.30 8.36 9.87
C GLN A 18 12.97 7.69 10.23
N LEU A 19 12.16 8.31 11.09
CA LEU A 19 10.81 7.83 11.40
C LEU A 19 9.94 7.72 10.15
N LEU A 20 9.95 8.74 9.28
CA LEU A 20 9.21 8.72 8.02
C LEU A 20 9.74 7.63 7.09
N TRP A 21 11.06 7.45 7.01
CA TRP A 21 11.68 6.36 6.26
C TRP A 21 11.21 4.99 6.75
N ASP A 22 11.31 4.70 8.04
CA ASP A 22 10.87 3.42 8.63
C ASP A 22 9.38 3.16 8.38
N LEU A 23 8.55 4.20 8.46
CA LEU A 23 7.11 4.11 8.17
C LEU A 23 6.86 3.77 6.69
N LEU A 24 7.54 4.44 5.77
CA LEU A 24 7.35 4.24 4.32
C LEU A 24 7.92 2.90 3.85
N ASP A 25 9.05 2.49 4.40
CA ASP A 25 9.66 1.19 4.15
C ASP A 25 8.74 0.05 4.61
N ALA A 26 8.24 0.11 5.85
CA ALA A 26 7.27 -0.86 6.36
C ALA A 26 5.97 -0.88 5.54
N SER A 27 5.54 0.26 4.99
CA SER A 27 4.37 0.31 4.11
C SER A 27 4.63 -0.37 2.77
N ALA A 28 5.83 -0.27 2.23
CA ALA A 28 6.23 -0.95 1.00
C ALA A 28 6.40 -2.46 1.24
N ALA A 29 6.99 -2.84 2.38
CA ALA A 29 7.14 -4.23 2.81
C ALA A 29 5.78 -4.93 2.93
N LEU A 30 4.83 -4.33 3.66
CA LEU A 30 3.48 -4.86 3.80
C LEU A 30 2.78 -5.01 2.44
N TRP A 31 2.92 -4.03 1.54
CA TRP A 31 2.38 -4.16 0.18
C TRP A 31 2.98 -5.37 -0.54
N ASN A 32 4.30 -5.55 -0.47
CA ASN A 32 5.01 -6.62 -1.15
C ASN A 32 4.63 -7.99 -0.60
N GLU A 33 4.58 -8.16 0.72
CA GLU A 33 4.23 -9.44 1.33
C GLU A 33 2.77 -9.84 1.03
N VAL A 34 1.82 -8.89 1.14
CA VAL A 34 0.43 -9.14 0.73
C VAL A 34 0.38 -9.54 -0.73
N ASN A 35 1.13 -8.83 -1.59
CA ASN A 35 1.14 -9.11 -3.01
C ASN A 35 1.73 -10.48 -3.34
N TYR A 36 2.81 -10.86 -2.66
CA TYR A 36 3.45 -12.15 -2.79
C TYR A 36 2.50 -13.29 -2.41
N GLU A 37 1.84 -13.19 -1.25
CA GLU A 37 0.86 -14.19 -0.81
C GLU A 37 -0.26 -14.39 -1.83
N ARG A 38 -0.74 -13.30 -2.45
CA ARG A 38 -1.75 -13.39 -3.52
C ARG A 38 -1.21 -14.00 -4.79
N LEU A 39 -0.04 -13.57 -5.23
CA LEU A 39 0.58 -14.05 -6.45
C LEU A 39 0.89 -15.55 -6.37
N MET A 40 1.28 -16.06 -5.20
CA MET A 40 1.52 -17.49 -4.97
C MET A 40 0.23 -18.34 -5.04
N ARG A 41 -0.94 -17.71 -4.86
CA ARG A 41 -2.25 -18.37 -4.98
C ARG A 41 -2.89 -18.15 -6.34
N TYR A 42 -2.40 -17.16 -7.10
CA TYR A 42 -2.94 -16.82 -8.38
C TYR A 42 -2.61 -17.87 -9.44
N ASN A 43 -3.64 -18.49 -10.01
CA ASN A 43 -3.54 -19.38 -11.16
C ASN A 43 -3.96 -18.65 -12.43
N ASP A 44 -3.02 -18.42 -13.35
CA ASP A 44 -3.31 -17.70 -14.60
C ASP A 44 -4.21 -18.49 -15.56
N GLU A 45 -4.34 -19.80 -15.35
CA GLU A 45 -5.16 -20.72 -16.17
C GLU A 45 -6.66 -20.68 -15.83
N ASP A 46 -7.04 -20.28 -14.60
CA ASP A 46 -8.42 -20.32 -14.10
C ASP A 46 -9.06 -18.93 -14.07
N CYS A 47 -10.07 -18.74 -14.94
CA CYS A 47 -11.10 -17.70 -14.87
C CYS A 47 -10.66 -16.21 -14.88
N PHE A 48 -11.60 -15.32 -15.23
CA PHE A 48 -11.39 -13.87 -15.22
C PHE A 48 -11.29 -13.27 -13.81
N GLU A 49 -11.66 -14.06 -12.79
CA GLU A 49 -11.49 -13.80 -11.37
C GLU A 49 -10.98 -15.09 -10.72
N ASP A 50 -9.95 -14.97 -9.90
CA ASP A 50 -9.40 -16.07 -9.11
C ASP A 50 -9.81 -15.84 -7.64
N GLU A 51 -10.61 -16.75 -7.07
CA GLU A 51 -11.10 -16.64 -5.70
C GLU A 51 -9.98 -16.88 -4.67
N ASP A 52 -8.97 -17.68 -5.01
CA ASP A 52 -7.92 -18.14 -4.10
C ASP A 52 -7.00 -16.98 -3.69
N VAL A 53 -6.84 -15.94 -4.52
CA VAL A 53 -6.05 -14.74 -4.15
C VAL A 53 -6.64 -14.01 -2.93
N TRP A 54 -7.91 -14.24 -2.60
CA TRP A 54 -8.55 -13.63 -1.43
C TRP A 54 -8.30 -14.40 -0.12
N ASP A 55 -7.78 -15.63 -0.20
CA ASP A 55 -7.40 -16.47 0.94
C ASP A 55 -5.99 -16.15 1.50
N ALA A 56 -5.33 -15.12 0.98
CA ALA A 56 -4.12 -14.57 1.60
C ALA A 56 -4.42 -14.13 3.05
N ASP A 57 -3.61 -14.59 4.01
CA ASP A 57 -3.74 -14.26 5.44
C ASP A 57 -3.30 -12.82 5.74
N THR A 58 -4.09 -11.88 5.26
CA THR A 58 -3.87 -10.45 5.44
C THR A 58 -4.05 -10.02 6.89
N GLY A 59 -4.74 -10.82 7.72
CA GLY A 59 -4.90 -10.57 9.16
C GLY A 59 -3.60 -10.77 9.93
N LYS A 60 -2.85 -11.84 9.63
CA LYS A 60 -1.50 -12.04 10.16
C LYS A 60 -0.55 -10.91 9.75
N LEU A 61 -0.58 -10.51 8.48
CA LEU A 61 0.24 -9.41 7.97
C LEU A 61 -0.13 -8.07 8.62
N GLU A 62 -1.42 -7.77 8.78
CA GLU A 62 -1.84 -6.58 9.55
C GLU A 62 -1.28 -6.62 10.98
N GLY A 63 -1.37 -7.77 11.64
CA GLY A 63 -0.86 -7.99 12.99
C GLY A 63 0.65 -7.74 13.12
N GLN A 64 1.44 -8.16 12.13
CA GLN A 64 2.89 -7.94 12.06
C GLN A 64 3.25 -6.46 11.90
N TYR A 65 2.49 -5.72 11.08
CA TYR A 65 2.85 -4.36 10.68
C TYR A 65 2.17 -3.25 11.50
N LYS A 66 1.10 -3.55 12.26
CA LYS A 66 0.35 -2.53 13.02
C LYS A 66 1.19 -1.85 14.11
N GLY A 67 2.23 -2.50 14.63
CA GLY A 67 3.15 -1.91 15.61
C GLY A 67 3.91 -0.70 15.05
N VAL A 68 4.32 -0.78 13.78
CA VAL A 68 5.05 0.27 13.07
C VAL A 68 4.09 1.24 12.37
N LEU A 69 3.14 0.74 11.57
CA LEU A 69 2.26 1.57 10.74
C LEU A 69 1.07 2.16 11.49
N GLY A 70 0.65 1.50 12.57
CA GLY A 70 -0.69 1.66 13.14
C GLY A 70 -1.73 0.84 12.37
N THR A 71 -2.74 0.34 13.09
CA THR A 71 -3.80 -0.53 12.55
C THR A 71 -4.49 0.05 11.32
N SER A 72 -4.89 1.32 11.38
CA SER A 72 -5.63 1.97 10.29
C SER A 72 -4.81 2.09 9.00
N THR A 73 -3.52 2.37 9.12
CA THR A 73 -2.60 2.49 7.97
C THR A 73 -2.30 1.11 7.38
N ALA A 74 -2.01 0.11 8.22
CA ALA A 74 -1.80 -1.27 7.75
C ALA A 74 -3.00 -1.81 6.97
N GLN A 75 -4.21 -1.66 7.52
CA GLN A 75 -5.46 -2.00 6.83
C GLN A 75 -5.65 -1.22 5.53
N GLN A 76 -5.26 0.05 5.49
CA GLN A 76 -5.39 0.87 4.29
C GLN A 76 -4.44 0.42 3.18
N VAL A 77 -3.23 -0.03 3.50
CA VAL A 77 -2.28 -0.64 2.55
C VAL A 77 -2.84 -1.93 1.97
N ILE A 78 -3.30 -2.85 2.83
CA ILE A 78 -3.94 -4.11 2.41
C ILE A 78 -5.12 -3.83 1.50
N ARG A 79 -6.00 -2.89 1.89
CA ARG A 79 -7.15 -2.48 1.08
C ARG A 79 -6.73 -1.96 -0.30
N LYS A 80 -5.67 -1.16 -0.38
CA LYS A 80 -5.16 -0.65 -1.66
C LYS A 80 -4.58 -1.75 -2.53
N ASN A 81 -3.92 -2.75 -1.94
CA ASN A 81 -3.49 -3.92 -2.69
C ASN A 81 -4.71 -4.69 -3.23
N SER A 82 -5.77 -4.86 -2.42
CA SER A 82 -7.04 -5.47 -2.88
C SER A 82 -7.73 -4.67 -3.99
N GLU A 83 -7.65 -3.33 -3.97
CA GLU A 83 -8.15 -2.50 -5.07
C GLU A 83 -7.33 -2.70 -6.35
N ALA A 84 -6.01 -2.89 -6.24
CA ALA A 84 -5.14 -3.17 -7.40
C ALA A 84 -5.44 -4.54 -8.03
N TRP A 85 -5.63 -5.59 -7.22
CA TRP A 85 -6.03 -6.91 -7.72
C TRP A 85 -7.39 -6.89 -8.42
N ARG A 86 -8.39 -6.21 -7.86
CA ARG A 86 -9.68 -6.03 -8.55
C ARG A 86 -9.56 -5.26 -9.87
N GLY A 87 -8.69 -4.25 -9.91
CA GLY A 87 -8.39 -3.52 -11.14
C GLY A 87 -7.73 -4.39 -12.19
N PHE A 88 -6.78 -5.24 -11.77
CA PHE A 88 -6.15 -6.24 -12.63
C PHE A 88 -7.19 -7.20 -13.24
N PHE A 89 -8.04 -7.82 -12.43
CA PHE A 89 -9.09 -8.73 -12.95
C PHE A 89 -10.07 -8.02 -13.89
N LYS A 90 -10.44 -6.77 -13.59
CA LYS A 90 -11.26 -5.96 -14.49
C LYS A 90 -10.58 -5.76 -15.84
N ASN A 91 -9.31 -5.38 -15.85
CA ASN A 91 -8.55 -5.20 -17.08
C ASN A 91 -8.38 -6.52 -17.84
N LYS A 92 -8.14 -7.64 -17.15
CA LYS A 92 -8.04 -8.98 -17.76
C LYS A 92 -9.35 -9.35 -18.46
N LYS A 93 -10.49 -9.08 -17.83
CA LYS A 93 -11.81 -9.27 -18.45
C LYS A 93 -12.01 -8.39 -19.69
N GLU A 94 -11.65 -7.10 -19.61
CA GLU A 94 -11.77 -6.16 -20.74
C GLU A 94 -10.85 -6.55 -21.90
N TYR A 95 -9.63 -7.02 -21.63
CA TYR A 95 -8.69 -7.52 -22.65
C TYR A 95 -9.22 -8.71 -23.45
N HIS A 96 -10.02 -9.58 -22.81
CA HIS A 96 -10.61 -10.76 -23.44
C HIS A 96 -12.02 -10.53 -24.01
N ASP A 97 -12.56 -9.31 -23.89
CA ASP A 97 -13.82 -8.93 -24.52
C ASP A 97 -13.53 -8.39 -25.93
N ASP A 98 -13.83 -9.18 -26.97
CA ASP A 98 -13.60 -8.79 -28.37
C ASP A 98 -14.33 -7.49 -28.79
N SER A 99 -15.30 -7.02 -28.00
CA SER A 99 -16.02 -5.76 -28.23
C SER A 99 -15.40 -4.54 -27.52
N ASP A 100 -14.48 -4.75 -26.58
CA ASP A 100 -13.75 -3.72 -25.86
C ASP A 100 -12.35 -3.54 -26.45
N THR A 101 -12.02 -2.31 -26.85
CA THR A 101 -10.71 -1.96 -27.45
C THR A 101 -9.88 -1.05 -26.56
N SER A 102 -10.31 -0.85 -25.30
CA SER A 102 -9.64 0.05 -24.35
C SER A 102 -8.41 -0.58 -23.70
N VAL A 103 -8.33 -1.90 -23.63
CA VAL A 103 -7.18 -2.65 -23.10
C VAL A 103 -6.58 -3.49 -24.22
N THR A 104 -5.48 -3.01 -24.81
CA THR A 104 -4.84 -3.66 -25.98
C THR A 104 -3.62 -4.49 -25.61
N GLU A 105 -3.07 -4.30 -24.42
CA GLU A 105 -1.91 -5.05 -23.90
C GLU A 105 -2.37 -6.06 -22.84
N TYR A 106 -1.71 -7.22 -22.80
CA TYR A 106 -2.01 -8.25 -21.81
C TYR A 106 -1.79 -7.70 -20.39
N PRO A 107 -2.83 -7.67 -19.53
CA PRO A 107 -2.68 -7.13 -18.18
C PRO A 107 -1.77 -7.99 -17.32
N GLU A 108 -0.92 -7.36 -16.52
CA GLU A 108 -0.08 -8.02 -15.52
C GLU A 108 -0.66 -7.88 -14.11
N PRO A 109 -0.44 -8.87 -13.22
CA PRO A 109 -0.84 -8.75 -11.82
C PRO A 109 -0.12 -7.56 -11.15
N PRO A 110 -0.62 -7.08 -9.98
CA PRO A 110 -0.02 -5.94 -9.33
C PRO A 110 1.48 -6.16 -9.02
N GLY A 111 2.30 -5.15 -9.29
CA GLY A 111 3.74 -5.22 -9.07
C GLY A 111 4.18 -4.97 -7.62
N PHE A 112 5.45 -5.27 -7.36
CA PHE A 112 6.14 -4.98 -6.10
C PHE A 112 6.65 -3.52 -6.05
N ARG A 113 6.79 -2.97 -4.85
CA ARG A 113 7.30 -1.61 -4.57
C ARG A 113 8.80 -1.63 -4.29
N GLY A 114 9.59 -2.02 -5.29
CA GLY A 114 11.02 -2.27 -5.12
C GLY A 114 11.30 -3.46 -4.20
N ASN A 115 12.55 -3.64 -3.80
CA ASN A 115 13.02 -4.75 -2.97
C ASN A 115 14.01 -4.24 -1.90
N GLU A 116 14.53 -5.12 -1.06
CA GLU A 116 15.47 -4.74 0.00
C GLU A 116 16.87 -4.38 -0.54
N ASP A 117 17.31 -5.03 -1.62
CA ASP A 117 18.66 -4.90 -2.19
C ASP A 117 18.86 -3.63 -3.01
N ASP A 118 17.93 -3.34 -3.92
CA ASP A 118 17.90 -2.19 -4.83
C ASP A 118 17.17 -0.97 -4.22
N GLY A 119 16.50 -1.19 -3.09
CA GLY A 119 15.72 -0.20 -2.36
C GLY A 119 14.21 -0.26 -2.67
N ARG A 120 13.41 -0.10 -1.62
CA ARG A 120 11.95 -0.04 -1.74
C ARG A 120 11.49 1.32 -2.24
N VAL A 121 10.40 1.32 -3.01
CA VAL A 121 9.72 2.57 -3.37
C VAL A 121 9.00 3.10 -2.14
N LEU A 122 9.56 4.15 -1.53
CA LEU A 122 9.02 4.80 -0.34
C LEU A 122 7.68 5.49 -0.61
N LYS A 123 6.61 4.71 -0.59
CA LYS A 123 5.26 5.17 -0.84
C LYS A 123 4.32 4.59 0.21
N GLY A 124 3.77 5.48 1.02
CA GLY A 124 2.74 5.16 2.00
C GLY A 124 1.34 5.46 1.47
N VAL A 125 0.33 4.79 2.02
CA VAL A 125 -1.06 5.23 1.90
C VAL A 125 -1.62 5.37 3.31
N ILE A 126 -1.89 6.61 3.70
CA ILE A 126 -2.41 6.94 5.02
C ILE A 126 -3.92 7.15 4.92
N ARG A 127 -4.66 6.57 5.86
CA ARG A 127 -6.11 6.78 5.94
C ARG A 127 -6.40 8.27 6.20
N ASN A 128 -7.44 8.82 5.58
CA ASN A 128 -7.81 10.23 5.75
C ASN A 128 -8.16 10.65 7.18
N THR A 129 -8.45 9.68 8.06
CA THR A 129 -8.68 9.89 9.50
C THR A 129 -7.42 9.64 10.35
N SER A 130 -6.27 9.41 9.71
CA SER A 130 -5.00 9.11 10.36
C SER A 130 -3.93 10.17 10.07
N TYR A 131 -4.36 11.34 9.59
CA TYR A 131 -3.52 12.52 9.49
C TYR A 131 -4.34 13.79 9.73
N THR A 132 -3.66 14.86 10.14
CA THR A 132 -4.18 16.23 10.21
C THR A 132 -3.29 17.13 9.36
N VAL A 133 -3.87 18.16 8.78
CA VAL A 133 -3.12 19.19 8.05
C VAL A 133 -3.51 20.56 8.59
N GLU A 134 -2.50 21.33 8.95
CA GLU A 134 -2.62 22.75 9.29
C GLU A 134 -1.97 23.56 8.16
N TRP A 135 -2.74 24.44 7.53
CA TRP A 135 -2.27 25.29 6.45
C TRP A 135 -1.88 26.66 6.99
N ASP A 136 -0.62 27.04 6.76
CA ASP A 136 -0.06 28.34 7.13
C ASP A 136 1.18 28.64 6.28
N GLU A 137 1.87 29.77 6.52
CA GLU A 137 3.19 30.10 5.95
C GLU A 137 4.17 28.91 6.05
N ARG A 138 4.06 28.14 7.14
CA ARG A 138 4.71 26.84 7.31
C ARG A 138 3.66 25.77 7.58
N SER A 139 3.11 25.24 6.50
CA SER A 139 2.10 24.17 6.57
C SER A 139 2.66 22.91 7.26
N ARG A 140 1.84 22.28 8.10
CA ARG A 140 2.22 21.14 8.93
C ARG A 140 1.31 19.95 8.63
N LEU A 141 1.93 18.80 8.36
CA LEU A 141 1.25 17.51 8.26
C LEU A 141 1.63 16.70 9.51
N GLU A 142 0.63 16.26 10.28
CA GLU A 142 0.85 15.27 11.33
C GLU A 142 0.23 13.95 10.88
N ILE A 143 0.96 12.86 11.08
CA ILE A 143 0.54 11.52 10.71
C ILE A 143 0.53 10.63 11.95
N LEU A 144 -0.49 9.80 12.08
CA LEU A 144 -0.50 8.77 13.11
C LEU A 144 0.44 7.64 12.70
N VAL A 145 1.34 7.28 13.61
CA VAL A 145 2.23 6.12 13.49
C VAL A 145 1.91 5.09 14.57
N GLY A 146 2.33 3.84 14.38
CA GLY A 146 2.14 2.77 15.34
C GLY A 146 2.95 2.98 16.62
N SER A 147 2.56 2.30 17.69
CA SER A 147 3.17 2.47 19.02
C SER A 147 4.66 2.13 19.04
N GLU A 148 5.11 1.18 18.23
CA GLU A 148 6.53 0.81 18.18
C GLU A 148 7.40 1.94 17.63
N LEU A 149 6.93 2.65 16.58
CA LEU A 149 7.65 3.83 16.09
C LEU A 149 7.60 4.99 17.09
N LYS A 150 6.48 5.17 17.79
CA LYS A 150 6.37 6.17 18.85
C LYS A 150 7.41 5.95 19.94
N ASP A 151 7.47 4.72 20.46
CA ASP A 151 8.40 4.32 21.51
C ASP A 151 9.85 4.45 21.06
N ARG A 152 10.16 4.08 19.81
CA ARG A 152 11.52 4.13 19.26
C ARG A 152 12.06 5.55 19.07
N TYR A 153 11.18 6.49 18.73
CA TYR A 153 11.57 7.87 18.37
C TYR A 153 11.19 8.92 19.43
N ASP A 154 10.74 8.50 20.61
CA ASP A 154 10.34 9.35 21.73
C ASP A 154 9.15 10.30 21.39
N HIS A 155 8.12 9.78 20.71
CA HIS A 155 6.97 10.55 20.19
C HIS A 155 5.60 10.19 20.80
#